data_AF-A0A7C6MPW4-F1
#
_entry.id   AF-A0A7C6MPW4-F1
#
_cell.length_a   1.000
_cell.length_b   1.000
_cell.length_c   1.000
_cell.angle_alpha   90.00
_cell.angle_beta   90.00
_cell.angle_gamma   90.00
#
_symmetry.space_group_name_H-M   'P 1'
#
loop_
_entity.id
_entity.type
_entity.pdbx_description
1 polymer ?
#
loop_
_entity_poly.entity_id
_entity_poly.type
_entity_poly.pdbx_seq_one_letter_code
_entity_poly.pdbx_strand_id
1 'polypeptide(L)'
;TRDPNEDFSWDNVRGKTIVGARIGGVPQMTLEWVLKKHGIEPFKDVEIITSLAFEAAVGAFESGLGDYIAQFEPALSEIEARGRGKIVASLGAEAGPTAYTLYHARKKDLEERPDFFLRFTRAIYRGQLWVYSHSPEEIAEVIAPFFPLIDLDILVKSMGLYQSIDAWPPTPVISEDHFLHLQEIMIEAGELDKMVPFSAVMETNLAEQVLDELK
;
A
#
# COMPACT_ATOMS: atom_id res chain seq x y z
N THR A 1 -3.25 -14.09 -9.53
CA THR A 1 -4.16 -15.08 -10.15
C THR A 1 -3.84 -16.47 -9.64
N ARG A 2 -4.80 -17.40 -9.65
CA ARG A 2 -4.53 -18.84 -9.43
C ARG A 2 -4.04 -19.56 -10.68
N ASP A 3 -4.19 -18.98 -11.86
CA ASP A 3 -3.70 -19.57 -13.10
C ASP A 3 -2.24 -19.15 -13.36
N PRO A 4 -1.25 -20.02 -13.13
CA PRO A 4 0.16 -19.66 -13.34
C PRO A 4 0.51 -19.40 -14.81
N ASN A 5 -0.31 -19.91 -15.74
CA ASN A 5 -0.07 -19.78 -17.18
C ASN A 5 -0.78 -18.56 -17.79
N GLU A 6 -1.52 -17.80 -16.98
CA GLU A 6 -2.23 -16.62 -17.46
C GLU A 6 -1.25 -15.53 -17.90
N ASP A 7 -1.46 -15.07 -19.13
CA ASP A 7 -0.90 -13.83 -19.65
C ASP A 7 -1.89 -12.72 -19.34
N PHE A 8 -1.60 -11.95 -18.28
CA PHE A 8 -2.58 -11.09 -17.65
C PHE A 8 -2.79 -9.80 -18.43
N SER A 9 -4.06 -9.48 -18.65
CA SER A 9 -4.60 -8.17 -18.95
C SER A 9 -5.78 -7.91 -18.03
N TRP A 10 -6.09 -6.65 -17.77
CA TRP A 10 -7.19 -6.30 -16.87
C TRP A 10 -8.54 -6.86 -17.30
N ASP A 11 -8.79 -7.05 -18.60
CA ASP A 11 -10.03 -7.67 -19.09
C ASP A 11 -10.20 -9.13 -18.64
N ASN A 12 -9.14 -9.84 -18.24
CA ASN A 12 -9.24 -11.22 -17.75
C ASN A 12 -10.07 -11.34 -16.47
N VAL A 13 -10.20 -10.27 -15.67
CA VAL A 13 -10.97 -10.31 -14.42
C VAL A 13 -12.49 -10.23 -14.66
N ARG A 14 -12.94 -9.88 -15.87
CA ARG A 14 -14.37 -9.80 -16.17
C ARG A 14 -15.04 -11.17 -16.05
N GLY A 15 -16.14 -11.23 -15.32
CA GLY A 15 -16.87 -12.46 -15.01
C GLY A 15 -16.15 -13.38 -14.02
N LYS A 16 -15.06 -12.91 -13.39
CA LYS A 16 -14.30 -13.64 -12.38
C LYS A 16 -14.62 -13.15 -10.98
N THR A 17 -14.05 -13.83 -9.99
CA THR A 17 -14.16 -13.45 -8.59
C THR A 17 -12.80 -13.02 -8.05
N ILE A 18 -12.73 -11.84 -7.41
CA ILE A 18 -11.54 -11.34 -6.73
C ILE A 18 -11.77 -11.45 -5.21
N VAL A 19 -10.84 -12.05 -4.48
CA VAL A 19 -10.77 -11.91 -3.03
C VAL A 19 -10.19 -10.52 -2.74
N GLY A 20 -11.07 -9.59 -2.38
CA GLY A 20 -10.72 -8.21 -2.11
C GLY A 20 -10.41 -7.95 -0.64
N ALA A 21 -10.45 -6.67 -0.26
CA ALA A 21 -10.31 -6.22 1.11
C ALA A 21 -11.66 -5.73 1.65
N ARG A 22 -11.66 -5.28 2.92
CA ARG A 22 -12.86 -4.75 3.56
C ARG A 22 -13.36 -3.48 2.86
N ILE A 23 -14.68 -3.38 2.64
CA ILE A 23 -15.36 -2.17 2.15
C ILE A 23 -14.99 -0.96 3.03
N GLY A 24 -14.76 0.19 2.39
CA GLY A 24 -14.31 1.43 3.01
C GLY A 24 -12.81 1.49 3.35
N GLY A 25 -12.09 0.37 3.24
CA GLY A 25 -10.64 0.37 3.40
C GLY A 25 -9.93 0.86 2.14
N VAL A 26 -8.86 1.63 2.29
CA VAL A 26 -8.02 2.11 1.17
C VAL A 26 -7.60 0.99 0.20
N PRO A 27 -7.23 -0.24 0.64
CA PRO A 27 -6.88 -1.32 -0.29
C PRO A 27 -8.05 -1.69 -1.21
N GLN A 28 -9.27 -1.75 -0.68
CA GLN A 28 -10.46 -2.10 -1.44
C GLN A 28 -10.85 -0.97 -2.40
N MET A 29 -10.84 0.28 -1.93
CA MET A 29 -11.11 1.45 -2.79
C MET A 29 -10.08 1.58 -3.91
N THR A 30 -8.81 1.25 -3.64
CA THR A 30 -7.74 1.24 -4.65
C THR A 30 -7.97 0.17 -5.71
N LEU A 31 -8.40 -1.04 -5.33
CA LEU A 31 -8.78 -2.09 -6.27
C LEU A 31 -9.93 -1.61 -7.18
N GLU A 32 -10.98 -1.03 -6.60
CA GLU A 32 -12.13 -0.51 -7.34
C GLU A 32 -11.73 0.62 -8.30
N TRP A 33 -10.88 1.54 -7.86
CA TRP A 33 -10.32 2.60 -8.70
C TRP A 33 -9.57 2.06 -9.91
N VAL A 34 -8.70 1.07 -9.70
CA VAL A 34 -7.93 0.46 -10.79
C VAL A 34 -8.85 -0.27 -11.77
N LEU A 35 -9.84 -1.03 -11.28
CA LEU A 35 -10.83 -1.67 -12.14
C LEU A 35 -11.56 -0.66 -13.01
N LYS A 36 -12.04 0.45 -12.42
CA LYS A 36 -12.73 1.52 -13.15
C LYS A 36 -11.82 2.21 -14.16
N LYS A 37 -10.54 2.43 -13.84
CA LYS A 37 -9.53 2.97 -14.79
C LYS A 37 -9.39 2.10 -16.04
N HIS A 38 -9.61 0.79 -15.91
CA HIS A 38 -9.62 -0.18 -17.01
C HIS A 38 -11.04 -0.45 -17.57
N GLY A 39 -12.03 0.39 -17.22
CA GLY A 39 -13.40 0.29 -17.71
C GLY A 39 -14.18 -0.92 -17.20
N ILE A 40 -13.78 -1.49 -16.06
CA ILE A 40 -14.42 -2.65 -15.43
C ILE A 40 -15.24 -2.15 -14.25
N GLU A 41 -16.56 -2.36 -14.28
CA GLU A 41 -17.44 -1.93 -13.19
C GLU A 41 -17.34 -2.92 -12.00
N PRO A 42 -16.85 -2.49 -10.83
CA PRO A 42 -16.76 -3.35 -9.64
C PRO A 42 -18.14 -3.88 -9.23
N PHE A 43 -18.20 -5.13 -8.76
CA PHE A 43 -19.43 -5.82 -8.33
C PHE A 43 -20.48 -6.07 -9.42
N LYS A 44 -20.23 -5.65 -10.66
CA LYS A 44 -21.11 -5.89 -11.81
C LYS A 44 -20.40 -6.69 -12.89
N ASP A 45 -19.26 -6.21 -13.35
CA ASP A 45 -18.46 -6.89 -14.36
C ASP A 45 -17.52 -7.92 -13.72
N VAL A 46 -17.23 -7.79 -12.43
CA VAL A 46 -16.38 -8.69 -11.64
C VAL A 46 -16.97 -8.82 -10.24
N GLU A 47 -16.99 -10.03 -9.69
CA GLU A 47 -17.39 -10.26 -8.29
C GLU A 47 -16.20 -9.94 -7.37
N ILE A 48 -16.45 -9.25 -6.25
CA ILE A 48 -15.42 -8.98 -5.25
C ILE A 48 -15.90 -9.43 -3.88
N ILE A 49 -15.15 -10.35 -3.27
CA ILE A 49 -15.41 -10.84 -1.92
C ILE A 49 -14.74 -9.90 -0.93
N THR A 50 -15.54 -9.19 -0.15
CA THR A 50 -15.09 -8.18 0.84
C THR A 50 -15.39 -8.56 2.29
N SER A 51 -16.01 -9.73 2.50
CA SER A 51 -16.48 -10.20 3.80
C SER A 51 -15.43 -11.00 4.60
N LEU A 52 -14.28 -11.31 4.00
CA LEU A 52 -13.22 -12.04 4.68
C LEU A 52 -12.39 -11.13 5.57
N ALA A 53 -12.02 -11.65 6.74
CA ALA A 53 -10.93 -11.07 7.50
C ALA A 53 -9.64 -11.13 6.69
N PHE A 54 -8.83 -10.08 6.78
CA PHE A 54 -7.61 -9.92 5.99
C PHE A 54 -6.65 -11.11 6.13
N GLU A 55 -6.48 -11.62 7.36
CA GLU A 55 -5.65 -12.78 7.69
C GLU A 55 -6.20 -14.10 7.12
N ALA A 56 -7.53 -14.21 6.94
CA ALA A 56 -8.17 -15.41 6.42
C ALA A 56 -8.21 -15.45 4.88
N ALA A 57 -8.05 -14.30 4.22
CA ALA A 57 -8.15 -14.17 2.76
C ALA A 57 -7.14 -15.06 2.02
N VAL A 58 -5.90 -15.13 2.50
CA VAL A 58 -4.82 -15.94 1.90
C VAL A 58 -5.19 -17.43 1.92
N GLY A 59 -5.53 -17.96 3.08
CA GLY A 59 -5.89 -19.38 3.21
C GLY A 59 -7.14 -19.75 2.41
N ALA A 60 -8.13 -18.85 2.34
CA ALA A 60 -9.32 -19.06 1.53
C ALA A 60 -8.99 -19.10 0.03
N PHE A 61 -8.14 -18.18 -0.44
CA PHE A 61 -7.66 -18.14 -1.82
C PHE A 61 -6.89 -19.41 -2.21
N GLU A 62 -5.92 -19.81 -1.38
CA GLU A 62 -5.15 -21.05 -1.57
C GLU A 62 -6.02 -22.32 -1.51
N SER A 63 -7.18 -22.25 -0.85
CA SER A 63 -8.16 -23.34 -0.75
C SER A 63 -9.16 -23.37 -1.91
N GLY A 64 -9.06 -22.46 -2.87
CA GLY A 64 -9.92 -22.46 -4.05
C GLY A 64 -11.06 -21.44 -4.03
N LEU A 65 -11.02 -20.42 -3.18
CA LEU A 65 -11.94 -19.28 -3.25
C LEU A 65 -11.38 -18.14 -4.13
N GLY A 66 -12.15 -17.70 -5.12
CA GLY A 66 -11.79 -16.56 -6.00
C GLY A 66 -10.64 -16.82 -6.97
N ASP A 67 -10.71 -16.25 -8.17
CA ASP A 67 -9.70 -16.43 -9.23
C ASP A 67 -8.48 -15.52 -9.04
N TYR A 68 -8.68 -14.37 -8.41
CA TYR A 68 -7.64 -13.42 -8.02
C TYR A 68 -7.75 -13.10 -6.54
N ILE A 69 -6.67 -12.54 -5.99
CA ILE A 69 -6.63 -11.97 -4.65
C ILE A 69 -5.88 -10.64 -4.71
N ALA A 70 -6.40 -9.63 -4.01
CA ALA A 70 -5.72 -8.37 -3.73
C ALA A 70 -5.19 -8.42 -2.29
N GLN A 71 -3.87 -8.35 -2.13
CA GLN A 71 -3.19 -8.57 -0.85
C GLN A 71 -1.84 -7.83 -0.81
N PHE A 72 -1.26 -7.64 0.38
CA PHE A 72 0.05 -7.02 0.57
C PHE A 72 1.19 -8.03 0.51
N GLU A 73 2.40 -7.52 0.27
CA GLU A 73 3.63 -8.24 0.59
C GLU A 73 3.80 -8.34 2.12
N PRO A 74 4.38 -9.43 2.65
CA PRO A 74 5.01 -10.54 1.92
C PRO A 74 4.06 -11.66 1.47
N ALA A 75 2.78 -11.60 1.83
CA ALA A 75 1.83 -12.69 1.62
C ALA A 75 1.66 -13.08 0.14
N LEU A 76 1.69 -12.12 -0.78
CA LEU A 76 1.67 -12.39 -2.23
C LEU A 76 2.90 -13.19 -2.69
N SER A 77 4.10 -12.79 -2.25
CA SER A 77 5.33 -13.52 -2.56
C SER A 77 5.36 -14.92 -1.95
N GLU A 78 4.80 -15.11 -0.75
CA GLU A 78 4.65 -16.43 -0.14
C GLU A 78 3.71 -17.36 -0.92
N ILE A 79 2.55 -16.84 -1.37
CA ILE A 79 1.60 -17.59 -2.20
C ILE A 79 2.29 -18.09 -3.49
N GLU A 80 3.04 -17.21 -4.15
CA GLU A 80 3.76 -17.55 -5.37
C GLU A 80 4.89 -18.55 -5.11
N ALA A 81 5.66 -18.39 -4.04
CA ALA A 81 6.72 -19.32 -3.65
C ALA A 81 6.21 -20.74 -3.35
N ARG A 82 4.98 -20.86 -2.83
CA ARG A 82 4.30 -22.15 -2.62
C ARG A 82 3.68 -22.72 -3.90
N GLY A 83 3.77 -22.01 -5.03
CA GLY A 83 3.14 -22.40 -6.29
C GLY A 83 1.61 -22.38 -6.24
N ARG A 84 1.02 -21.55 -5.36
CA ARG A 84 -0.44 -21.46 -5.15
C ARG A 84 -1.07 -20.27 -5.87
N GLY A 85 -0.26 -19.48 -6.56
CA GLY A 85 -0.71 -18.39 -7.40
C GLY A 85 0.47 -17.73 -8.11
N LYS A 86 0.16 -16.67 -8.85
CA LYS A 86 1.10 -15.82 -9.57
C LYS A 86 0.74 -14.36 -9.36
N ILE A 87 1.74 -13.53 -9.07
CA ILE A 87 1.61 -12.07 -9.02
C ILE A 87 1.53 -11.56 -10.46
N VAL A 88 0.50 -10.78 -10.78
CA VAL A 88 0.22 -10.34 -12.16
C VAL A 88 0.16 -8.83 -12.33
N ALA A 89 -0.04 -8.09 -11.25
CA ALA A 89 -0.09 -6.63 -11.26
C ALA A 89 0.22 -6.07 -9.87
N SER A 90 0.70 -4.82 -9.82
CA SER A 90 0.80 -4.03 -8.60
C SER A 90 -0.31 -2.99 -8.55
N LEU A 91 -1.24 -3.12 -7.61
CA LEU A 91 -2.32 -2.13 -7.44
C LEU A 91 -1.77 -0.74 -7.13
N GLY A 92 -0.66 -0.63 -6.38
CA GLY A 92 -0.02 0.65 -6.08
C GLY A 92 0.52 1.34 -7.34
N ALA A 93 1.17 0.59 -8.22
CA ALA A 93 1.65 1.14 -9.50
C ALA A 93 0.49 1.53 -10.42
N GLU A 94 -0.56 0.72 -10.46
CA GLU A 94 -1.73 0.92 -11.34
C GLU A 94 -2.61 2.09 -10.90
N ALA A 95 -2.80 2.25 -9.59
CA ALA A 95 -3.54 3.38 -9.03
C ALA A 95 -2.77 4.68 -9.20
N GLY A 96 -1.45 4.64 -8.98
CA GLY A 96 -0.58 5.80 -8.91
C GLY A 96 -0.32 6.27 -7.46
N PRO A 97 0.54 7.28 -7.28
CA PRO A 97 0.99 7.69 -5.95
C PRO A 97 -0.13 8.21 -5.05
N THR A 98 -0.21 7.72 -3.81
CA THR A 98 -1.22 8.13 -2.82
C THR A 98 -0.60 8.32 -1.44
N ALA A 99 -1.20 9.17 -0.61
CA ALA A 99 -0.80 9.37 0.79
C ALA A 99 -1.28 8.21 1.67
N TYR A 100 -0.64 7.03 1.56
CA TYR A 100 -1.12 5.80 2.19
C TYR A 100 -0.75 5.66 3.68
N THR A 101 0.55 5.76 4.02
CA THR A 101 1.02 5.59 5.41
C THR A 101 1.31 6.94 6.04
N LEU A 102 0.63 7.22 7.17
CA LEU A 102 0.75 8.49 7.90
C LEU A 102 0.90 8.22 9.40
N TYR A 103 1.64 9.10 10.08
CA TYR A 103 1.70 9.13 11.55
C TYR A 103 0.74 10.20 12.07
N HIS A 104 -0.10 9.82 13.03
CA HIS A 104 -1.07 10.73 13.64
C HIS A 104 -0.69 11.03 15.09
N ALA A 105 -0.86 12.29 15.48
CA ALA A 105 -0.72 12.74 16.86
C ALA A 105 -1.86 13.71 17.20
N ARG A 106 -2.19 13.85 18.49
CA ARG A 106 -3.13 14.90 18.90
C ARG A 106 -2.46 16.26 18.71
N LYS A 107 -3.20 17.25 18.21
CA LYS A 107 -2.71 18.62 18.01
C LYS A 107 -2.02 19.19 19.26
N LYS A 108 -2.63 19.00 20.44
CA LYS A 108 -2.06 19.41 21.73
C LYS A 108 -0.66 18.83 21.97
N ASP A 109 -0.43 17.57 21.61
CA ASP A 109 0.87 16.93 21.80
C ASP A 109 1.95 17.56 20.91
N LEU A 110 1.61 17.89 19.66
CA LEU A 110 2.51 18.56 18.72
C LEU A 110 2.94 19.94 19.24
N GLU A 111 1.99 20.70 19.80
CA GLU A 111 2.21 22.05 20.35
C GLU A 111 3.01 22.04 21.66
N GLU A 112 2.74 21.10 22.57
CA GLU A 112 3.38 21.05 23.89
C GLU A 112 4.76 20.37 23.87
N ARG A 113 5.03 19.52 22.87
CA ARG A 113 6.27 18.73 22.79
C ARG A 113 6.93 18.76 21.40
N PRO A 114 7.12 19.95 20.77
CA PRO A 114 7.61 20.04 19.40
C PRO A 114 8.99 19.38 19.22
N ASP A 115 9.87 19.49 20.22
CA ASP A 115 11.21 18.88 20.22
C ASP A 115 11.17 17.33 20.18
N PHE A 116 10.16 16.69 20.77
CA PHE A 116 9.96 15.24 20.63
C PHE A 116 9.65 14.88 19.18
N PHE A 117 8.74 15.61 18.54
CA PHE A 117 8.34 15.34 17.16
C PHE A 117 9.42 15.69 16.16
N LEU A 118 10.21 16.75 16.38
CA LEU A 118 11.40 17.04 15.56
C LEU A 118 12.42 15.89 15.61
N ARG A 119 12.69 15.32 16.79
CA ARG A 119 13.55 14.12 16.91
C ARG A 119 12.96 12.91 16.20
N PHE A 120 11.65 12.68 16.35
CA PHE A 120 10.96 11.59 15.69
C PHE A 120 11.04 11.73 14.16
N THR A 121 10.71 12.90 13.62
CA THR A 121 10.77 13.21 12.19
C THR A 121 12.19 13.09 11.65
N ARG A 122 13.23 13.50 12.40
CA ARG A 122 14.64 13.23 12.03
C ARG A 122 14.95 11.74 11.93
N ALA A 123 14.44 10.93 12.84
CA ALA A 123 14.64 9.48 12.79
C ALA A 123 13.94 8.85 11.58
N ILE A 124 12.70 9.25 11.31
CA ILE A 124 11.95 8.80 10.12
C ILE A 124 12.68 9.20 8.85
N TYR A 125 13.09 10.47 8.71
CA TYR A 125 13.78 10.94 7.51
C TYR A 125 15.09 10.18 7.25
N ARG A 126 15.90 9.93 8.30
CA ARG A 126 17.11 9.11 8.17
C ARG A 126 16.79 7.68 7.71
N GLY A 127 15.72 7.09 8.25
CA GLY A 127 15.24 5.78 7.81
C GLY A 127 14.78 5.76 6.36
N GLN A 128 14.03 6.78 5.92
CA GLN A 128 13.57 6.94 4.55
C GLN A 128 14.75 7.06 3.57
N LEU A 129 15.74 7.92 3.88
CA LEU A 129 16.95 8.04 3.06
C LEU A 129 17.76 6.75 3.01
N TRP A 130 17.85 6.03 4.14
CA TRP A 130 18.55 4.76 4.21
C TRP A 130 17.87 3.72 3.31
N VAL A 131 16.56 3.48 3.48
CA VAL A 131 15.80 2.53 2.64
C VAL A 131 15.84 2.93 1.16
N TYR A 132 15.81 4.22 0.85
CA TYR A 132 15.90 4.70 -0.54
C TYR A 132 17.26 4.43 -1.20
N SER A 133 18.35 4.36 -0.41
CA SER A 133 19.72 4.23 -0.92
C SER A 133 20.31 2.82 -0.81
N HIS A 134 19.59 1.86 -0.23
CA HIS A 134 20.06 0.50 0.02
C HIS A 134 19.32 -0.53 -0.82
N SER A 135 19.95 -1.68 -1.02
CA SER A 135 19.38 -2.76 -1.82
C SER A 135 18.24 -3.50 -1.10
N PRO A 136 17.37 -4.22 -1.83
CA PRO A 136 16.37 -5.08 -1.21
C PRO A 136 16.94 -6.05 -0.19
N GLU A 137 18.15 -6.59 -0.44
CA GLU A 137 18.86 -7.50 0.45
C GLU A 137 19.24 -6.84 1.76
N GLU A 138 19.89 -5.67 1.70
CA GLU A 138 20.28 -4.92 2.89
C GLU A 138 19.06 -4.54 3.74
N ILE A 139 17.98 -4.11 3.09
CA ILE A 139 16.72 -3.77 3.78
C ILE A 139 16.11 -5.03 4.42
N ALA A 140 16.03 -6.14 3.68
CA ALA A 140 15.48 -7.40 4.16
C ALA A 140 16.22 -7.93 5.39
N GLU A 141 17.56 -7.87 5.39
CA GLU A 141 18.38 -8.28 6.55
C GLU A 141 18.05 -7.46 7.81
N VAL A 142 17.85 -6.15 7.66
CA VAL A 142 17.51 -5.25 8.78
C VAL A 142 16.12 -5.56 9.34
N ILE A 143 15.14 -5.88 8.49
CA ILE A 143 13.76 -6.11 8.94
C ILE A 143 13.48 -7.57 9.34
N ALA A 144 14.31 -8.54 8.94
CA ALA A 144 14.10 -9.97 9.18
C ALA A 144 13.78 -10.32 10.65
N PRO A 145 14.41 -9.72 11.68
CA PRO A 145 14.05 -9.99 13.07
C PRO A 145 12.60 -9.66 13.45
N PHE A 146 11.92 -8.77 12.72
CA PHE A 146 10.51 -8.44 12.91
C PHE A 146 9.56 -9.42 12.20
N PHE A 147 10.07 -10.27 11.32
CA PHE A 147 9.33 -11.26 10.54
C PHE A 147 9.95 -12.66 10.70
N PRO A 148 10.02 -13.22 11.91
CA PRO A 148 10.79 -14.43 12.20
C PRO A 148 10.25 -15.70 11.52
N LEU A 149 9.06 -15.64 10.92
CA LEU A 149 8.41 -16.75 10.23
C LEU A 149 8.47 -16.62 8.70
N ILE A 150 9.08 -15.55 8.18
CA ILE A 150 9.18 -15.28 6.75
C ILE A 150 10.63 -15.54 6.31
N ASP A 151 10.78 -16.35 5.27
CA ASP A 151 12.09 -16.62 4.69
C ASP A 151 12.74 -15.33 4.16
N LEU A 152 14.05 -15.19 4.36
CA LEU A 152 14.77 -13.97 3.96
C LEU A 152 14.59 -13.67 2.46
N ASP A 153 14.66 -14.69 1.60
CA ASP A 153 14.48 -14.51 0.14
C ASP A 153 13.11 -13.94 -0.23
N ILE A 154 12.07 -14.25 0.57
CA ILE A 154 10.73 -13.66 0.40
C ILE A 154 10.76 -12.19 0.79
N LEU A 155 11.40 -11.84 1.91
CA LEU A 155 11.56 -10.44 2.31
C LEU A 155 12.34 -9.63 1.26
N VAL A 156 13.44 -10.18 0.73
CA VAL A 156 14.22 -9.57 -0.36
C VAL A 156 13.32 -9.26 -1.55
N LYS A 157 12.53 -10.25 -1.99
CA LYS A 157 11.59 -10.08 -3.09
C LYS A 157 10.53 -9.02 -2.79
N SER A 158 9.91 -9.06 -1.61
CA SER A 158 8.93 -8.07 -1.18
C SER A 158 9.50 -6.65 -1.18
N MET A 159 10.74 -6.47 -0.69
CA MET A 159 11.40 -5.16 -0.68
C MET A 159 11.67 -4.68 -2.11
N GLY A 160 12.12 -5.57 -2.99
CA GLY A 160 12.32 -5.26 -4.40
C GLY A 160 11.04 -4.84 -5.13
N LEU A 161 9.90 -5.50 -4.83
CA LEU A 161 8.61 -5.14 -5.39
C LEU A 161 8.16 -3.74 -4.95
N TYR A 162 8.31 -3.40 -3.67
CA TYR A 162 8.00 -2.04 -3.18
C TYR A 162 8.96 -0.98 -3.74
N GLN A 163 10.26 -1.27 -3.86
CA GLN A 163 11.21 -0.35 -4.49
C GLN A 163 10.90 -0.12 -5.97
N SER A 164 10.47 -1.16 -6.70
CA SER A 164 10.17 -1.06 -8.13
C SER A 164 9.03 -0.10 -8.48
N ILE A 165 8.24 0.32 -7.48
CA ILE A 165 7.12 1.24 -7.63
C ILE A 165 7.32 2.54 -6.83
N ASP A 166 8.53 2.81 -6.35
CA ASP A 166 8.85 3.97 -5.51
C ASP A 166 7.95 4.10 -4.27
N ALA A 167 7.61 2.98 -3.62
CA ALA A 167 6.66 2.94 -2.50
C ALA A 167 7.08 3.77 -1.27
N TRP A 168 8.38 4.04 -1.11
CA TRP A 168 8.93 4.79 0.02
C TRP A 168 9.55 6.11 -0.44
N PRO A 169 8.93 7.26 -0.12
CA PRO A 169 9.48 8.55 -0.51
C PRO A 169 10.76 8.86 0.29
N PRO A 170 11.79 9.45 -0.33
CA PRO A 170 13.03 9.87 0.35
C PRO A 170 12.86 11.19 1.12
N THR A 171 11.64 11.52 1.57
CA THR A 171 11.32 12.77 2.27
C THR A 171 10.19 12.54 3.28
N PRO A 172 10.24 13.18 4.47
CA PRO A 172 9.16 13.12 5.46
C PRO A 172 8.02 14.10 5.14
N VAL A 173 8.20 15.00 4.17
CA VAL A 173 7.16 15.95 3.76
C VAL A 173 6.12 15.22 2.92
N ILE A 174 4.91 15.15 3.44
CA ILE A 174 3.79 14.51 2.73
C ILE A 174 3.35 15.37 1.54
N SER A 175 3.08 14.72 0.40
CA SER A 175 2.65 15.38 -0.84
C SER A 175 1.15 15.71 -0.78
N GLU A 176 0.82 16.98 -1.03
CA GLU A 176 -0.57 17.44 -1.16
C GLU A 176 -1.27 16.77 -2.34
N ASP A 177 -0.60 16.62 -3.48
CA ASP A 177 -1.15 15.93 -4.66
C ASP A 177 -1.48 14.47 -4.36
N HIS A 178 -0.61 13.76 -3.63
CA HIS A 178 -0.86 12.36 -3.26
C HIS A 178 -2.02 12.23 -2.26
N PHE A 179 -2.21 13.23 -1.40
CA PHE A 179 -3.36 13.31 -0.50
C PHE A 179 -4.66 13.59 -1.26
N LEU A 180 -4.64 14.55 -2.21
CA LEU A 180 -5.80 14.85 -3.06
C LEU A 180 -6.19 13.63 -3.91
N HIS A 181 -5.22 12.94 -4.51
CA HIS A 181 -5.48 11.73 -5.28
C HIS A 181 -6.09 10.61 -4.42
N LEU A 182 -5.65 10.42 -3.17
CA LEU A 182 -6.32 9.49 -2.27
C LEU A 182 -7.79 9.89 -2.03
N GLN A 183 -8.09 11.19 -1.89
CA GLN A 183 -9.45 11.65 -1.72
C GLN A 183 -10.32 11.44 -2.98
N GLU A 184 -9.75 11.55 -4.18
CA GLU A 184 -10.44 11.18 -5.43
C GLU A 184 -10.84 9.71 -5.43
N ILE A 185 -9.92 8.82 -5.04
CA ILE A 185 -10.19 7.39 -4.87
C ILE A 185 -11.33 7.16 -3.86
N MET A 186 -11.31 7.86 -2.72
CA MET A 186 -12.35 7.73 -1.70
C MET A 186 -13.71 8.25 -2.16
N ILE A 187 -13.75 9.36 -2.90
CA ILE A 187 -14.98 9.92 -3.49
C ILE A 187 -15.56 8.96 -4.53
N GLU A 188 -14.71 8.40 -5.39
CA GLU A 188 -15.12 7.45 -6.43
C GLU A 188 -15.66 6.13 -5.84
N ALA A 189 -15.17 5.75 -4.66
CA ALA A 189 -15.69 4.63 -3.89
C ALA A 189 -16.96 4.97 -3.06
N GLY A 190 -17.34 6.25 -2.99
CA GLY A 190 -18.49 6.71 -2.19
C GLY A 190 -18.23 6.79 -0.68
N GLU A 191 -16.96 6.75 -0.25
CA GLU A 191 -16.54 6.72 1.15
C GLU A 191 -16.14 8.12 1.68
N LEU A 192 -16.10 9.11 0.78
CA LEU A 192 -15.89 10.52 1.12
C LEU A 192 -16.89 11.40 0.36
N ASP A 193 -17.70 12.16 1.09
CA ASP A 193 -18.70 13.04 0.47
C ASP A 193 -18.08 14.29 -0.19
N LYS A 194 -17.03 14.84 0.43
CA LYS A 194 -16.39 16.09 0.03
C LYS A 194 -14.91 16.07 0.38
N MET A 195 -14.10 16.64 -0.50
CA MET A 195 -12.67 16.82 -0.23
C MET A 195 -12.44 17.70 1.00
N VAL A 196 -11.48 17.27 1.81
CA VAL A 196 -10.94 17.96 2.97
C VAL A 196 -9.69 18.74 2.52
N PRO A 197 -9.54 20.01 2.89
CA PRO A 197 -8.31 20.76 2.61
C PRO A 197 -7.10 20.12 3.27
N PHE A 198 -5.98 20.02 2.57
CA PHE A 198 -4.73 19.44 3.08
C PHE A 198 -4.31 20.08 4.41
N SER A 199 -4.28 21.42 4.45
CA SER A 199 -3.91 22.21 5.64
C SER A 199 -4.84 22.04 6.84
N ALA A 200 -6.02 21.44 6.67
CA ALA A 200 -6.93 21.17 7.78
C ALA A 200 -6.51 19.94 8.60
N VAL A 201 -5.79 19.00 7.99
CA VAL A 201 -5.48 17.68 8.59
C VAL A 201 -4.01 17.27 8.49
N MET A 202 -3.21 17.97 7.68
CA MET A 202 -1.78 17.70 7.52
C MET A 202 -0.95 18.76 8.23
N GLU A 203 0.16 18.32 8.81
CA GLU A 203 1.17 19.17 9.41
C GLU A 203 2.54 18.90 8.78
N THR A 204 3.07 19.87 8.03
CA THR A 204 4.34 19.73 7.29
C THR A 204 5.48 20.56 7.85
N ASN A 205 5.21 21.57 8.71
CA ASN A 205 6.25 22.49 9.16
C ASN A 205 7.38 21.76 9.92
N LEU A 206 7.03 20.76 10.74
CA LEU A 206 8.03 19.93 11.44
C LEU A 206 8.93 19.15 10.47
N ALA A 207 8.36 18.65 9.36
CA ALA A 207 9.11 17.90 8.35
C ALA A 207 10.00 18.84 7.52
N GLU A 208 9.47 20.00 7.12
CA GLU A 208 10.20 21.04 6.41
C GLU A 208 11.39 21.57 7.23
N GLN A 209 11.17 21.84 8.52
CA GLN A 209 12.25 22.25 9.42
C GLN A 209 13.37 21.21 9.48
N VAL A 210 13.02 19.92 9.59
CA VAL A 210 14.01 18.83 9.60
C VAL A 210 14.79 18.73 8.28
N LEU A 211 14.13 18.96 7.15
CA LEU A 211 14.82 19.01 5.86
C LEU A 211 15.82 20.16 5.80
N ASP A 212 15.45 21.35 6.26
CA ASP A 212 16.33 22.52 6.24
C ASP A 212 17.52 22.40 7.19
N GLU A 213 17.38 21.68 8.32
CA GLU A 213 18.47 21.38 9.26
C GLU A 213 19.53 20.42 8.69
N LEU A 214 19.17 19.60 7.71
CA LEU A 214 19.99 18.50 7.19
C LEU A 214 20.47 18.70 5.74
N LYS A 215 20.17 19.87 5.14
CA LYS A 215 20.80 20.35 3.91
C LYS A 215 22.24 20.80 4.16
#